data_AF-A0A3A0B1P5-F1
#
_entry.id   AF-A0A3A0B1P5-F1
#
_cell.length_a   1.000
_cell.length_b   1.000
_cell.length_c   1.000
_cell.angle_alpha   90.00
_cell.angle_beta   90.00
_cell.angle_gamma   90.00
#
_symmetry.space_group_name_H-M   'P 1'
#
loop_
_entity.id
_entity.type
_entity.pdbx_description
1 polymer ?
#
loop_
_entity_poly.entity_id
_entity_poly.type
_entity_poly.pdbx_seq_one_letter_code
_entity_poly.pdbx_strand_id
1 'polypeptide(L)' 'MRTTAKENPRYGYRRVAVVSGVGSGSAWRLWRQYGFKIEAQRTRKPRKKDKLANPVPQQAEYPNHVWTYDILFDRLA' A
#
# COMPACT_ATOMS: atom_id res chain seq x y z
N MET A 1 10.14 -5.64 -22.77
CA MET A 1 9.12 -6.27 -21.88
C MET A 1 9.70 -7.47 -21.11
N ARG A 2 10.11 -8.58 -21.76
CA ARG A 2 10.68 -9.76 -21.08
C ARG A 2 11.94 -9.44 -20.27
N THR A 3 12.85 -8.68 -20.86
CA THR A 3 14.07 -8.15 -20.21
C THR A 3 13.71 -7.31 -18.97
N THR A 4 12.87 -6.31 -19.17
CA THR A 4 12.39 -5.40 -18.12
C THR A 4 11.70 -6.12 -16.96
N ALA A 5 10.89 -7.15 -17.24
CA ALA A 5 10.20 -7.95 -16.23
C ALA A 5 11.17 -8.84 -15.43
N LYS A 6 12.24 -9.35 -16.07
CA LYS A 6 13.30 -10.11 -15.39
C LYS A 6 14.19 -9.22 -14.52
N GLU A 7 14.53 -8.04 -15.01
CA GLU A 7 15.30 -7.03 -14.26
C GLU A 7 14.52 -6.51 -13.05
N ASN A 8 13.18 -6.46 -13.15
CA ASN A 8 12.30 -5.90 -12.12
C ASN A 8 11.16 -6.87 -11.76
N PRO A 9 11.42 -7.94 -10.99
CA PRO A 9 10.42 -8.96 -10.66
C PRO A 9 9.22 -8.44 -9.85
N ARG A 10 9.36 -7.26 -9.23
CA ARG A 10 8.27 -6.58 -8.48
C ARG A 10 7.28 -5.84 -9.37
N TYR A 11 7.63 -5.59 -10.63
CA TYR A 11 6.81 -4.75 -11.50
C TYR A 11 5.67 -5.57 -12.09
N GLY A 12 4.44 -5.09 -11.92
CA GLY A 12 3.30 -5.61 -12.67
C GLY A 12 3.24 -5.08 -14.09
N TYR A 13 2.37 -5.66 -14.92
CA TYR A 13 2.25 -5.33 -16.34
C TYR A 13 2.10 -3.83 -16.63
N ARG A 14 1.39 -3.09 -15.77
CA ARG A 14 1.22 -1.62 -15.92
C ARG A 14 2.54 -0.88 -15.83
N ARG A 15 3.40 -1.25 -14.89
CA ARG A 15 4.69 -0.57 -14.69
C ARG A 15 5.70 -1.01 -15.74
N VAL A 16 5.69 -2.30 -16.11
CA VAL A 16 6.49 -2.80 -17.24
C VAL A 16 6.08 -2.14 -18.55
N ALA A 17 4.80 -1.87 -18.79
CA ALA A 17 4.32 -1.16 -19.97
C ALA A 17 4.98 0.22 -20.11
N VAL A 18 4.99 1.00 -19.03
CA VAL A 18 5.64 2.33 -19.00
C VAL A 18 7.14 2.23 -19.26
N VAL A 19 7.84 1.37 -18.52
CA VAL A 19 9.32 1.28 -18.61
C VAL A 19 9.78 0.72 -19.95
N SER A 20 9.00 -0.17 -20.57
CA SER A 20 9.33 -0.73 -21.89
C SER A 20 8.73 0.03 -23.06
N GLY A 21 8.03 1.15 -22.83
CA GLY A 21 7.40 1.95 -23.89
C GLY A 21 6.28 1.23 -24.64
N VAL A 22 5.75 0.13 -24.09
CA VAL A 22 4.71 -0.67 -24.74
C VAL A 22 3.34 -0.17 -24.28
N GLY A 23 2.41 -0.01 -25.22
CA GLY A 23 1.02 0.34 -24.88
C GLY A 23 0.41 -0.64 -23.87
N SER A 24 -0.37 -0.12 -22.92
CA SER A 24 -0.93 -0.88 -21.79
C SER A 24 -1.71 -2.13 -22.21
N GLY A 25 -2.51 -2.04 -23.27
CA GLY A 25 -3.27 -3.19 -23.81
C GLY A 25 -2.39 -4.26 -24.43
N SER A 26 -1.31 -3.89 -25.13
CA SER A 26 -0.34 -4.83 -25.68
C SER A 26 0.48 -5.50 -24.57
N ALA A 27 0.89 -4.73 -23.56
CA ALA A 27 1.56 -5.26 -22.38
C ALA A 27 0.68 -6.26 -21.63
N TRP A 28 -0.62 -5.98 -21.44
CA TRP A 28 -1.56 -6.91 -20.80
C TRP A 28 -1.73 -8.22 -21.58
N ARG A 29 -1.88 -8.15 -22.92
CA ARG A 29 -1.99 -9.33 -23.78
C ARG A 29 -0.76 -10.23 -23.68
N LEU A 30 0.43 -9.65 -23.80
CA LEU A 30 1.69 -10.39 -23.66
C LEU A 30 1.86 -10.93 -22.23
N TRP A 31 1.41 -10.19 -21.22
CA TRP A 31 1.48 -10.63 -19.82
C TRP A 31 0.65 -11.88 -19.56
N ARG A 32 -0.57 -11.90 -20.12
CA ARG A 32 -1.47 -13.06 -20.06
C ARG A 32 -0.93 -14.24 -20.88
N GLN A 33 -0.40 -13.99 -22.07
CA GLN A 33 0.14 -15.02 -22.96
C GLN A 33 1.39 -15.72 -22.37
N TYR A 34 2.28 -14.96 -21.74
CA TYR A 34 3.52 -15.51 -21.17
C TYR A 34 3.39 -15.94 -19.70
N GLY A 35 2.21 -15.77 -19.10
CA GLY A 35 1.96 -16.23 -17.72
C GLY A 35 2.83 -15.54 -16.67
N PHE A 36 3.24 -14.29 -16.89
CA PHE A 36 4.03 -13.57 -15.89
C PHE A 36 3.21 -13.42 -14.61
N LYS A 37 3.65 -14.07 -13.52
CA LYS A 37 3.10 -13.86 -12.19
C LYS A 37 4.04 -12.96 -11.41
N ILE A 38 3.50 -11.89 -10.85
CA ILE A 38 4.20 -11.16 -9.80
C ILE A 38 4.23 -12.11 -8.62
N GLU A 39 5.41 -12.34 -8.05
CA GLU A 39 5.53 -13.10 -6.80
C GLU A 39 4.57 -12.49 -5.78
N ALA A 40 3.88 -13.34 -5.02
CA ALA A 40 2.95 -12.88 -4.01
C ALA A 40 3.65 -11.82 -3.15
N GLN A 41 3.03 -10.64 -3.02
CA GLN A 41 3.61 -9.58 -2.21
C GLN A 41 3.93 -10.18 -0.84
N ARG A 42 5.22 -10.10 -0.44
CA ARG A 42 5.64 -10.52 0.89
C ARG A 42 4.63 -10.00 1.89
N THR A 43 4.08 -10.91 2.71
CA THR A 43 3.10 -10.57 3.74
C THR A 43 3.60 -9.35 4.46
N ARG A 44 2.84 -8.25 4.39
CA ARG A 44 3.19 -7.01 5.10
C ARG A 44 3.32 -7.41 6.56
N LYS A 45 4.56 -7.40 7.08
CA LYS A 45 4.77 -7.67 8.50
C LYS A 45 3.90 -6.67 9.26
N PRO A 46 2.93 -7.13 10.07
CA PRO A 46 2.18 -6.19 10.89
C PRO A 46 3.22 -5.42 11.70
N ARG A 47 3.08 -4.10 11.73
CA ARG A 47 3.90 -3.25 12.61
C ARG A 47 3.80 -3.87 14.00
N LYS A 48 4.91 -4.21 14.65
CA LYS A 48 4.91 -4.65 16.05
C LYS A 48 4.18 -3.55 16.82
N LYS A 49 2.92 -3.81 17.20
CA LYS A 49 2.22 -2.97 18.15
C LYS A 49 2.78 -3.39 19.48
N ASP A 50 3.63 -2.56 20.08
CA ASP A 50 3.95 -2.73 21.50
C ASP A 50 2.62 -2.74 22.24
N LYS A 51 2.36 -3.78 23.04
CA LYS A 51 1.10 -3.87 23.81
C LYS A 51 0.98 -2.71 24.81
N LEU A 52 2.11 -2.08 25.17
CA LEU A 52 2.18 -0.83 25.94
C LEU A 52 1.74 0.42 25.16
N ALA A 53 1.58 0.34 23.84
CA ALA A 53 1.23 1.46 22.97
C ALA A 53 -0.25 1.46 22.53
N ASN A 54 -1.10 0.67 23.17
CA ASN A 54 -2.52 1.00 23.17
C ASN A 54 -2.70 2.11 24.21
N PRO A 55 -3.03 3.35 23.81
CA PRO A 55 -3.38 4.36 24.79
C PRO A 55 -4.65 3.88 25.49
N VAL A 56 -4.50 3.35 26.71
CA VAL A 56 -5.64 3.23 27.61
C VAL A 56 -6.11 4.66 27.85
N PRO A 57 -7.40 4.99 27.65
CA PRO A 57 -7.88 6.33 27.93
C PRO A 57 -7.57 6.65 29.39
N GLN A 58 -6.65 7.61 29.60
CA GLN A 58 -6.19 7.99 30.92
C GLN A 58 -7.30 8.81 31.59
N GLN A 59 -7.63 8.48 32.84
CA GLN A 59 -8.58 9.26 33.62
C GLN A 59 -7.96 10.62 33.95
N ALA A 60 -8.75 11.70 33.83
CA ALA A 60 -8.30 13.03 34.26
C ALA A 60 -8.19 13.07 35.80
N GLU A 61 -7.03 13.45 36.34
CA GLU A 61 -6.79 13.56 37.79
C GLU A 61 -6.85 15.03 38.25
N TYR A 62 -6.66 15.98 37.33
CA TYR A 62 -6.65 17.42 37.60
C TYR A 62 -7.18 18.24 36.39
N PRO A 63 -7.58 19.52 36.59
CA PRO A 63 -8.04 20.37 35.49
C PRO A 63 -6.98 20.49 34.38
N ASN A 64 -7.41 20.39 33.12
CA ASN A 64 -6.54 20.38 31.92
C ASN A 64 -5.61 19.16 31.75
N HIS A 65 -5.84 18.05 32.47
CA HIS A 65 -4.98 16.85 32.37
C HIS A 65 -5.08 16.11 31.02
N VAL A 66 -6.29 16.00 30.43
CA VAL A 66 -6.54 15.18 29.23
C VAL A 66 -7.31 15.99 28.21
N TRP A 67 -6.78 16.12 27.00
CA TRP A 67 -7.41 16.86 25.91
C TRP A 67 -7.77 15.90 24.78
N THR A 68 -9.02 15.99 24.30
CA THR A 68 -9.52 15.26 23.14
C THR A 68 -9.75 16.23 21.99
N TYR A 69 -9.24 15.91 20.80
CA TYR A 69 -9.53 16.66 19.59
C TYR A 69 -10.64 15.96 18.82
N ASP A 70 -11.86 16.50 18.86
CA ASP A 70 -12.97 16.00 18.05
C ASP A 70 -12.96 16.70 16.69
N ILE A 71 -12.35 16.04 15.70
CA ILE A 71 -12.39 16.55 14.32
C ILE A 71 -13.75 16.17 13.74
N LEU A 72 -14.68 17.13 13.69
CA LEU A 72 -15.89 17.00 12.90
C LEU A 72 -15.52 17.23 11.43
N PHE A 73 -15.60 16.19 10.60
CA PHE A 73 -15.50 16.38 9.16
C PHE A 73 -16.79 17.03 8.67
N ASP A 74 -16.66 18.25 8.14
CA ASP A 74 -17.73 18.89 7.41
C ASP A 74 -18.02 18.08 6.14
N ARG A 75 -19.22 17.49 6.06
CA ARG A 75 -19.73 16.94 4.80
C ARG A 75 -20.36 18.10 4.03
N LEU A 76 -19.53 18.94 3.43
CA LEU A 76 -20.02 19.81 2.38
C LEU A 76 -20.41 18.93 1.18
N ALA A 77 -21.70 19.02 0.86
CA ALA A 77 -22.41 18.36 -0.23
C ALA A 77 -22.19 19.06 -1.57
#